data_AF-A0A3A5HDP3-F1
#
_entry.id   AF-A0A3A5HDP3-F1
#
_cell.length_a   1.000
_cell.length_b   1.000
_cell.length_c   1.000
_cell.angle_alpha   90.00
_cell.angle_beta   90.00
_cell.angle_gamma   90.00
#
_symmetry.space_group_name_H-M   'P 1'
#
loop_
_entity.id
_entity.type
_entity.pdbx_description
1 polymer ?
#
loop_
_entity_poly.entity_id
_entity_poly.type
_entity_poly.pdbx_seq_one_letter_code
_entity_poly.pdbx_strand_id
1 'polypeptide(L)'
;MLLASAVGALVVVGLLTAVAVRLFFATDRALVTAERAVRRQQAWSNERTIFLTMRARIADGVQTGTDAVAMGSSITRVSHRAIAAIPFGILRAIPATRERSRRIQAVHDERAARVYESIETMSSRIADGVRRRLIGEADAIGELESFEQTQVLEVEWEITDEGGPD
;
A
#
# COMPACT_ATOMS: atom_id res chain seq x y z
N MET A 1 -65.42 -15.06 41.90
CA MET A 1 -64.16 -15.66 41.39
C MET A 1 -63.85 -15.22 39.95
N LEU A 2 -64.80 -15.21 39.02
CA LEU A 2 -64.58 -14.80 37.61
C LEU A 2 -64.00 -13.39 37.41
N LEU A 3 -64.45 -12.39 38.19
CA LEU A 3 -63.91 -11.02 38.10
C LEU A 3 -62.45 -10.94 38.52
N ALA A 4 -62.05 -11.68 39.56
CA ALA A 4 -60.67 -11.68 40.03
C ALA A 4 -59.71 -12.32 39.01
N SER A 5 -60.12 -13.41 38.35
CA SER A 5 -59.35 -14.03 37.27
C SER A 5 -59.25 -13.14 36.02
N ALA A 6 -60.31 -12.41 35.68
CA ALA A 6 -60.30 -11.48 34.54
C ALA A 6 -59.34 -10.31 34.76
N VAL A 7 -59.34 -9.72 35.96
CA VAL A 7 -58.39 -8.66 36.34
C VAL A 7 -56.95 -9.19 36.33
N GLY A 8 -56.72 -10.40 36.87
CA GLY A 8 -55.40 -11.04 36.83
C GLY A 8 -54.87 -11.24 35.41
N ALA A 9 -55.72 -11.73 34.49
CA ALA A 9 -55.34 -11.91 33.09
C ALA A 9 -54.97 -10.59 32.40
N LEU A 10 -55.73 -9.51 32.64
CA LEU A 10 -55.43 -8.19 32.09
C LEU A 10 -54.08 -7.64 32.58
N VAL A 11 -53.76 -7.84 33.86
CA VAL A 11 -52.46 -7.43 34.41
C VAL A 11 -51.31 -8.20 33.75
N VAL A 12 -51.47 -9.52 33.57
CA VAL A 12 -50.45 -10.34 32.90
C VAL A 12 -50.26 -9.90 31.45
N VAL A 13 -51.33 -9.68 30.70
CA VAL A 13 -51.25 -9.19 29.31
C VAL A 13 -50.59 -7.81 29.24
N GLY A 14 -50.94 -6.91 30.17
CA GLY A 14 -50.31 -5.59 30.28
C GLY A 14 -48.80 -5.68 30.54
N LEU A 15 -48.38 -6.55 31.46
CA LEU A 15 -46.96 -6.78 31.76
C LEU A 15 -46.22 -7.40 30.58
N LEU A 16 -46.79 -8.41 29.91
CA LEU A 16 -46.18 -9.03 28.73
C LEU A 16 -46.02 -8.01 27.58
N THR A 17 -47.03 -7.18 27.36
CA THR A 17 -46.97 -6.09 26.37
C THR A 17 -45.87 -5.09 26.71
N ALA A 18 -45.79 -4.67 27.98
CA ALA A 18 -44.75 -3.75 28.43
C ALA A 18 -43.34 -4.33 28.27
N VAL A 19 -43.15 -5.63 28.55
CA VAL A 19 -41.87 -6.33 28.34
C VAL A 19 -41.54 -6.41 26.84
N ALA A 20 -42.49 -6.80 26.00
CA ALA A 20 -42.29 -6.87 24.55
C ALA A 20 -41.89 -5.51 23.96
N VAL A 21 -42.58 -4.44 24.35
CA VAL A 21 -42.26 -3.07 23.95
C VAL A 21 -40.86 -2.66 24.43
N ARG A 22 -40.49 -2.99 25.68
CA ARG A 22 -39.15 -2.70 26.20
C ARG A 22 -38.06 -3.44 25.43
N LEU A 23 -38.27 -4.71 25.12
CA LEU A 23 -37.32 -5.51 24.33
C LEU A 23 -37.20 -4.95 22.91
N PHE A 24 -38.32 -4.61 22.27
CA PHE A 24 -38.33 -3.98 20.95
C PHE A 24 -37.51 -2.70 20.91
N PHE A 25 -37.67 -1.80 21.88
CA PHE A 25 -36.87 -0.58 21.95
C PHE A 25 -35.39 -0.85 22.28
N ALA A 26 -35.08 -1.90 23.04
CA ALA A 26 -33.70 -2.29 23.32
C ALA A 26 -33.02 -2.85 22.06
N THR A 27 -33.71 -3.69 21.28
CA THR A 27 -33.21 -4.25 20.02
C THR A 27 -33.06 -3.18 18.94
N ASP A 28 -34.02 -2.26 18.83
CA ASP A 28 -33.94 -1.13 17.89
C ASP A 28 -32.73 -0.24 18.16
N ARG A 29 -32.50 0.10 19.45
CA ARG A 29 -31.31 0.84 19.86
C ARG A 29 -30.03 0.07 19.55
N ALA A 30 -30.00 -1.23 19.81
CA ALA A 30 -28.85 -2.09 19.51
C ALA A 30 -28.56 -2.11 18.00
N LEU A 31 -29.59 -2.24 17.16
CA LEU A 31 -29.49 -2.22 15.71
C LEU A 31 -28.89 -0.90 15.20
N VAL A 32 -29.41 0.24 15.67
CA VAL A 32 -28.89 1.56 15.30
C VAL A 32 -27.43 1.73 15.74
N THR A 33 -27.04 1.21 16.90
CA THR A 33 -25.64 1.26 17.35
C THR A 33 -24.72 0.37 16.51
N ALA A 34 -25.20 -0.82 16.14
CA ALA A 34 -24.47 -1.75 15.29
C ALA A 34 -24.29 -1.18 13.88
N GLU A 35 -25.34 -0.61 13.29
CA GLU A 35 -25.29 0.04 11.98
C GLU A 35 -24.27 1.18 11.95
N ARG A 36 -24.24 2.02 12.99
CA ARG A 36 -23.23 3.09 13.12
C ARG A 36 -21.82 2.54 13.26
N ALA A 37 -21.64 1.43 14.00
CA ALA A 37 -20.34 0.79 14.15
C ALA A 37 -19.85 0.21 12.81
N VAL A 38 -20.72 -0.46 12.06
CA VAL A 38 -20.41 -0.99 10.71
C VAL A 38 -20.04 0.14 9.76
N ARG A 39 -20.81 1.23 9.73
CA ARG A 39 -20.49 2.39 8.87
C ARG A 39 -19.14 3.02 9.21
N ARG A 40 -18.81 3.14 10.51
CA ARG A 40 -17.48 3.63 10.94
C ARG A 40 -16.37 2.68 10.52
N GLN A 41 -16.58 1.37 10.65
CA GLN A 41 -15.59 0.37 10.25
C GLN A 41 -15.38 0.38 8.73
N GLN A 42 -16.45 0.51 7.95
CA GLN A 42 -16.38 0.65 6.49
C GLN A 42 -15.63 1.93 6.07
N ALA A 43 -15.94 3.06 6.71
CA ALA A 43 -15.22 4.31 6.46
C ALA A 43 -13.73 4.18 6.77
N TRP A 44 -13.39 3.58 7.92
CA TRP A 44 -12.00 3.32 8.31
C TRP A 44 -11.28 2.39 7.33
N SER A 45 -11.93 1.31 6.89
CA SER A 45 -11.36 0.38 5.90
C SER A 45 -11.10 1.08 4.57
N ASN A 46 -12.03 1.93 4.11
CA ASN A 46 -11.85 2.69 2.87
C ASN A 46 -10.69 3.68 2.98
N GLU A 47 -10.59 4.42 4.08
CA GLU A 47 -9.47 5.33 4.35
C GLU A 47 -8.13 4.58 4.37
N ARG A 48 -8.10 3.39 4.97
CA ARG A 48 -6.91 2.52 4.99
C ARG A 48 -6.51 2.10 3.57
N THR A 49 -7.45 1.66 2.75
CA THR A 49 -7.16 1.27 1.34
C THR A 49 -6.62 2.44 0.54
N ILE A 50 -7.20 3.64 0.71
CA ILE A 50 -6.73 4.87 0.08
C ILE A 50 -5.29 5.17 0.53
N PHE A 51 -5.01 5.06 1.83
CA PHE A 51 -3.68 5.28 2.39
C PHE A 51 -2.63 4.30 1.86
N LEU A 52 -2.95 3.01 1.80
CA LEU A 52 -2.05 1.98 1.24
C LEU A 52 -1.79 2.22 -0.25
N THR A 53 -2.82 2.57 -1.01
CA THR A 53 -2.70 2.92 -2.44
C THR A 53 -1.78 4.12 -2.65
N MET A 54 -1.89 5.16 -1.80
CA MET A 54 -0.99 6.32 -1.87
C MET A 54 0.46 5.94 -1.56
N ARG A 55 0.71 5.09 -0.55
CA ARG A 55 2.06 4.59 -0.24
C ARG A 55 2.68 3.83 -1.40
N ALA A 56 1.91 2.96 -2.05
CA ALA A 56 2.36 2.22 -3.23
C ALA A 56 2.74 3.17 -4.38
N ARG A 57 1.87 4.15 -4.69
CA ARG A 57 2.13 5.15 -5.75
C ARG A 57 3.40 5.97 -5.48
N ILE A 58 3.68 6.33 -4.22
CA ILE A 58 4.90 7.05 -3.87
C ILE A 58 6.13 6.16 -4.09
N ALA A 59 6.06 4.89 -3.69
CA ALA A 59 7.15 3.95 -3.90
C ALA A 59 7.43 3.72 -5.40
N ASP A 60 6.38 3.58 -6.22
CA ASP A 60 6.50 3.46 -7.68
C ASP A 60 7.07 4.71 -8.33
N GLY A 61 6.66 5.89 -7.85
CA GLY A 61 7.20 7.17 -8.30
C GLY A 61 8.70 7.29 -8.00
N VAL A 62 9.15 6.86 -6.81
CA VAL A 62 10.58 6.83 -6.47
C VAL A 62 11.34 5.83 -7.32
N GLN A 63 10.79 4.64 -7.58
CA GLN A 63 11.41 3.67 -8.48
C GLN A 63 11.60 4.24 -9.89
N THR A 64 10.54 4.85 -10.44
CA THR A 64 10.59 5.49 -11.76
C THR A 64 11.65 6.59 -11.81
N GLY A 65 11.77 7.40 -10.74
CA GLY A 65 12.81 8.41 -10.62
C GLY A 65 14.22 7.80 -10.60
N THR A 66 14.41 6.72 -9.85
CA THR A 66 15.69 5.98 -9.80
C THR A 66 16.07 5.41 -11.16
N ASP A 67 15.12 4.84 -11.91
CA ASP A 67 15.35 4.30 -13.25
C ASP A 67 15.73 5.41 -14.23
N ALA A 68 15.09 6.58 -14.14
CA ALA A 68 15.44 7.75 -14.93
C ALA A 68 16.87 8.26 -14.62
N VAL A 69 17.27 8.27 -13.34
CA VAL A 69 18.64 8.60 -12.93
C VAL A 69 19.64 7.58 -13.48
N ALA A 70 19.33 6.29 -13.43
CA ALA A 70 20.19 5.24 -13.98
C ALA A 70 20.37 5.40 -15.50
N MET A 71 19.28 5.68 -16.22
CA MET A 71 19.32 5.98 -17.66
C MET A 71 20.19 7.21 -17.96
N GLY A 72 19.96 8.32 -17.24
CA GLY A 72 20.74 9.56 -17.39
C GLY A 72 22.22 9.37 -17.07
N SER A 73 22.54 8.60 -16.04
CA SER A 73 23.90 8.21 -15.67
C SER A 73 24.58 7.42 -16.78
N SER A 74 23.88 6.45 -17.37
CA SER A 74 24.38 5.65 -18.50
C SER A 74 24.69 6.52 -19.73
N ILE A 75 23.77 7.42 -20.10
CA ILE A 75 23.96 8.36 -21.22
C ILE A 75 25.16 9.26 -20.95
N THR A 76 25.26 9.82 -19.74
CA THR A 76 26.37 10.70 -19.36
C THR A 76 27.69 9.95 -19.40
N ARG A 77 27.74 8.69 -18.93
CA ARG A 77 28.93 7.84 -18.97
C ARG A 77 29.40 7.58 -20.40
N VAL A 78 28.50 7.29 -21.32
CA VAL A 78 28.82 7.09 -22.75
C VAL A 78 29.35 8.40 -23.36
N SER A 79 28.64 9.51 -23.16
CA SER A 79 29.04 10.83 -23.67
C SER A 79 30.39 11.27 -23.12
N HIS A 80 30.62 11.10 -21.82
CA HIS A 80 31.87 11.41 -21.15
C HIS A 80 33.04 10.61 -21.74
N ARG A 81 32.85 9.31 -21.97
CA ARG A 81 33.88 8.47 -22.60
C ARG A 81 34.21 8.91 -24.03
N ALA A 82 33.19 9.26 -24.82
CA ALA A 82 33.37 9.76 -26.18
C ALA A 82 34.15 11.08 -26.21
N ILE A 83 33.79 12.03 -25.35
CA ILE A 83 34.45 13.34 -25.26
C ILE A 83 35.88 13.19 -24.73
N ALA A 84 36.08 12.40 -23.67
CA ALA A 84 37.40 12.17 -23.08
C ALA A 84 38.38 11.49 -24.05
N ALA A 85 37.88 10.67 -24.99
CA ALA A 85 38.71 10.02 -25.99
C ALA A 85 39.42 11.00 -26.94
N ILE A 86 38.86 12.20 -27.17
CA ILE A 86 39.42 13.21 -28.09
C ILE A 86 40.80 13.71 -27.63
N PRO A 87 40.95 14.36 -26.45
CA PRO A 87 42.25 14.86 -26.01
C PRO A 87 43.27 13.74 -25.81
N PHE A 88 42.87 12.58 -25.26
CA PHE A 88 43.78 11.44 -25.13
C PHE A 88 44.17 10.83 -26.49
N GLY A 89 43.29 10.88 -27.49
CA GLY A 89 43.59 10.54 -28.87
C GLY A 89 44.71 11.42 -29.43
N ILE A 90 44.55 12.74 -29.30
CA ILE A 90 45.55 13.73 -29.75
C ILE A 90 46.89 13.49 -29.06
N LEU A 91 46.92 13.36 -27.72
CA LEU A 91 48.17 13.18 -26.99
C LEU A 91 48.85 11.82 -27.25
N ARG A 92 48.11 10.79 -27.69
CA ARG A 92 48.71 9.50 -28.09
C ARG A 92 49.34 9.52 -29.48
N ALA A 93 48.89 10.42 -30.35
CA ALA A 93 49.50 10.61 -31.66
C ALA A 93 50.94 11.13 -31.53
N ILE A 94 51.24 11.90 -30.48
CA ILE A 94 52.57 12.43 -30.18
C ILE A 94 53.42 11.38 -29.46
N PRO A 95 54.57 10.93 -30.02
CA PRO A 95 55.38 9.87 -29.43
C PRO A 95 55.85 10.15 -27.99
N ALA A 96 56.24 11.39 -27.70
CA ALA A 96 56.75 11.81 -26.40
C ALA A 96 55.72 11.72 -25.26
N THR A 97 54.43 11.83 -25.55
CA THR A 97 53.36 11.85 -24.54
C THR A 97 52.56 10.56 -24.48
N ARG A 98 52.68 9.68 -25.47
CA ARG A 98 51.83 8.49 -25.65
C ARG A 98 51.65 7.65 -24.40
N GLU A 99 52.74 7.27 -23.74
CA GLU A 99 52.69 6.37 -22.58
C GLU A 99 52.13 7.07 -21.34
N ARG A 100 52.48 8.35 -21.15
CA ARG A 100 51.91 9.16 -20.07
C ARG A 100 50.40 9.34 -20.27
N SER A 101 49.95 9.61 -21.48
CA SER A 101 48.53 9.79 -21.80
C SER A 101 47.71 8.51 -21.61
N ARG A 102 48.25 7.33 -21.91
CA ARG A 102 47.60 6.05 -21.60
C ARG A 102 47.38 5.87 -20.10
N ARG A 103 48.42 6.12 -19.29
CA ARG A 103 48.33 6.01 -17.83
C ARG A 103 47.33 7.01 -17.24
N ILE A 104 47.38 8.27 -17.69
CA ILE A 104 46.44 9.29 -17.22
C ILE A 104 45.00 8.93 -17.64
N GLN A 105 44.78 8.44 -18.86
CA GLN A 105 43.45 8.01 -19.28
C GLN A 105 42.94 6.86 -18.41
N ALA A 106 43.76 5.85 -18.11
CA ALA A 106 43.34 4.75 -17.25
C ALA A 106 42.87 5.24 -15.87
N VAL A 107 43.62 6.15 -15.24
CA VAL A 107 43.24 6.75 -13.95
C VAL A 107 41.97 7.61 -14.08
N HIS A 108 41.83 8.35 -15.17
CA HIS A 108 40.63 9.14 -15.44
C HIS A 108 39.38 8.25 -15.58
N ASP A 109 39.47 7.20 -16.39
CA ASP A 109 38.38 6.26 -16.64
C ASP A 109 38.01 5.49 -15.36
N GLU A 110 38.99 5.11 -14.55
CA GLU A 110 38.78 4.50 -13.23
C GLU A 110 38.02 5.43 -12.28
N ARG A 111 38.43 6.69 -12.17
CA ARG A 111 37.75 7.68 -11.31
C ARG A 111 36.32 7.95 -11.79
N ALA A 112 36.13 8.07 -13.10
CA ALA A 112 34.80 8.25 -13.68
C ALA A 112 33.89 7.05 -13.37
N ALA A 113 34.40 5.81 -13.51
CA ALA A 113 33.65 4.60 -13.18
C ALA A 113 33.15 4.60 -11.73
N ARG A 114 34.03 4.95 -10.77
CA ARG A 114 33.66 5.05 -9.34
C ARG A 114 32.57 6.08 -9.07
N VAL A 115 32.59 7.22 -9.77
CA VAL A 115 31.54 8.25 -9.65
C VAL A 115 30.20 7.69 -10.12
N TYR A 116 30.14 7.08 -11.31
CA TYR A 116 28.89 6.52 -11.83
C TYR A 116 28.35 5.37 -10.97
N GLU A 117 29.22 4.49 -10.47
CA GLU A 117 28.85 3.42 -9.54
C GLU A 117 28.30 3.97 -8.21
N SER A 118 28.86 5.07 -7.71
CA SER A 118 28.36 5.73 -6.50
C SER A 118 26.95 6.31 -6.69
N ILE A 119 26.66 6.87 -7.86
CA ILE A 119 25.34 7.39 -8.21
C ILE A 119 24.32 6.25 -8.26
N GLU A 120 24.66 5.16 -8.94
CA GLU A 120 23.80 3.97 -9.06
C GLU A 120 23.54 3.31 -7.71
N THR A 121 24.58 3.16 -6.89
CA THR A 121 24.46 2.61 -5.52
C THR A 121 23.57 3.50 -4.65
N MET A 122 23.73 4.82 -4.75
CA MET A 122 22.97 5.77 -3.93
C MET A 122 21.49 5.80 -4.35
N SER A 123 21.19 5.81 -5.65
CA SER A 123 19.81 5.79 -6.14
C SER A 123 19.09 4.47 -5.80
N SER A 124 19.77 3.32 -5.93
CA SER A 124 19.25 2.02 -5.50
C SER A 124 18.94 2.00 -3.99
N ARG A 125 19.86 2.49 -3.15
CA ARG A 125 19.64 2.56 -1.69
C ARG A 125 18.46 3.44 -1.30
N ILE A 126 18.24 4.54 -2.03
CA ILE A 126 17.08 5.42 -1.83
C ILE A 126 15.80 4.67 -2.17
N ALA A 127 15.75 4.02 -3.34
CA ALA A 127 14.58 3.23 -3.76
C ALA A 127 14.26 2.12 -2.75
N ASP A 128 15.26 1.35 -2.32
CA ASP A 128 15.09 0.28 -1.33
C ASP A 128 14.66 0.81 0.04
N GLY A 129 15.21 1.95 0.46
CA GLY A 129 14.84 2.61 1.71
C GLY A 129 13.39 3.07 1.71
N VAL A 130 12.96 3.71 0.62
CA VAL A 130 11.57 4.17 0.44
C VAL A 130 10.63 2.97 0.36
N ARG A 131 10.94 1.96 -0.46
CA ARG A 131 10.11 0.75 -0.59
C ARG A 131 9.95 0.03 0.74
N ARG A 132 11.02 -0.18 1.51
CA ARG A 132 10.92 -0.81 2.84
C ARG A 132 10.06 0.00 3.81
N ARG A 133 10.18 1.32 3.81
CA ARG A 133 9.40 2.18 4.73
C ARG A 133 7.94 2.31 4.31
N LEU A 134 7.65 2.32 3.01
CA LEU A 134 6.30 2.55 2.48
C LEU A 134 5.53 1.26 2.21
N ILE A 135 6.19 0.15 1.90
CA ILE A 135 5.55 -1.12 1.54
C ILE A 135 5.92 -2.24 2.53
N GLY A 136 7.10 -2.18 3.17
CA GLY A 136 7.60 -3.27 4.03
C GLY A 136 6.75 -3.64 5.26
N GLU A 137 5.77 -2.81 5.62
CA GLU A 137 4.74 -3.13 6.62
C GLU A 137 3.37 -3.43 5.99
N ALA A 138 3.16 -3.05 4.72
CA ALA A 138 1.94 -3.27 3.96
C ALA A 138 1.89 -4.67 3.30
N ASP A 139 3.03 -5.25 2.89
CA ASP A 139 3.09 -6.61 2.33
C ASP A 139 2.70 -7.68 3.37
N ALA A 140 3.17 -7.54 4.62
CA ALA A 140 2.79 -8.44 5.72
C ALA A 140 1.29 -8.35 6.06
N ILE A 141 0.64 -7.22 5.75
CA ILE A 141 -0.80 -7.02 5.96
C ILE A 141 -1.61 -7.52 4.75
N GLY A 142 -1.11 -7.33 3.52
CA GLY A 142 -1.75 -7.87 2.31
C GLY A 142 -1.74 -9.39 2.26
N GLU A 143 -0.70 -10.03 2.79
CA GLU A 143 -0.63 -11.49 2.95
C GLU A 143 -1.72 -11.98 3.94
N LEU A 144 -1.95 -11.26 5.04
CA LEU A 144 -2.99 -11.58 6.03
C LEU A 144 -4.42 -11.27 5.52
N GLU A 145 -4.63 -10.15 4.80
CA GLU A 145 -5.94 -9.82 4.20
C GLU A 145 -6.30 -10.77 3.07
N SER A 146 -5.34 -11.31 2.30
CA SER A 146 -5.63 -12.35 1.29
C SER A 146 -6.12 -13.65 1.91
N PHE A 147 -5.63 -14.00 3.11
CA PHE A 147 -6.08 -15.17 3.86
C PHE A 147 -7.49 -14.97 4.48
N GLU A 148 -7.81 -13.77 4.96
CA GLU A 148 -9.16 -13.46 5.48
C GLU A 148 -10.20 -13.27 4.37
N GLN A 149 -9.86 -12.61 3.26
CA GLN A 149 -10.81 -12.30 2.20
C GLN A 149 -11.23 -13.56 1.40
N THR A 150 -10.34 -14.56 1.27
CA THR A 150 -10.73 -15.86 0.72
C THR A 150 -11.69 -16.63 1.64
N GLN A 151 -11.64 -16.44 2.96
CA GLN A 151 -12.60 -17.09 3.87
C GLN A 151 -13.93 -16.34 4.02
N VAL A 152 -13.95 -15.01 3.88
CA VAL A 152 -15.18 -14.22 4.01
C VAL A 152 -16.03 -14.26 2.73
N LEU A 153 -15.42 -14.42 1.54
CA LEU A 153 -16.15 -14.53 0.27
C LEU A 153 -16.79 -15.91 0.04
N GLU A 154 -16.49 -16.91 0.87
CA GLU A 154 -17.13 -18.23 0.82
C GLU A 154 -18.35 -18.33 1.77
N VAL A 155 -18.71 -17.24 2.44
CA VAL A 155 -20.04 -17.10 3.06
C VAL A 155 -20.95 -16.47 2.02
N GLU A 156 -21.26 -17.25 0.99
CA GLU A 156 -22.38 -16.98 0.10
C GLU A 156 -23.64 -17.03 0.96
N TRP A 157 -24.14 -15.86 1.34
CA TRP A 157 -25.44 -15.73 1.98
C TRP A 157 -26.49 -16.12 0.94
N GLU A 158 -26.82 -17.41 0.90
CA GLU A 158 -28.02 -17.91 0.25
C GLU A 158 -29.21 -17.31 1.02
N ILE A 159 -29.67 -16.13 0.55
CA ILE A 159 -30.91 -15.51 1.02
C ILE A 159 -32.03 -16.37 0.45
N THR A 160 -32.37 -17.45 1.15
CA THR A 160 -33.64 -18.16 0.95
C THR A 160 -34.77 -17.21 1.29
N ASP A 161 -35.38 -16.66 0.24
CA ASP A 161 -36.56 -15.81 0.24
C ASP A 161 -37.80 -16.70 0.49
N GLU A 162 -37.90 -17.30 1.69
CA GLU A 162 -39.08 -18.07 2.10
C GLU A 162 -39.89 -17.26 3.11
N GLY A 163 -40.98 -16.62 2.66
CA GLY A 163 -41.99 -16.11 3.58
C GLY A 163 -42.81 -14.91 3.09
N GLY A 164 -43.38 -14.98 1.89
CA GLY A 164 -44.53 -14.12 1.55
C GLY A 164 -45.79 -14.63 2.27
N PRO A 165 -46.54 -13.79 3.00
CA PRO A 165 -47.79 -14.21 3.63
C PRO A 165 -48.94 -14.28 2.61
N ASP A 166 -49.59 -15.45 2.54
CA ASP A 166 -50.93 -15.63 1.99
C ASP A 166 -52.00 -14.96 2.88
#